data_AF-A0A5B8VJJ7-F1
#
_entry.id   AF-A0A5B8VJJ7-F1
#
_cell.length_a   1.000
_cell.length_b   1.000
_cell.length_c   1.000
_cell.angle_alpha   90.00
_cell.angle_beta   90.00
_cell.angle_gamma   90.00
#
_symmetry.space_group_name_H-M   'P 1'
#
loop_
_entity.id
_entity.type
_entity.pdbx_description
1 polymer ?
#
loop_
_entity_poly.entity_id
_entity_poly.type
_entity_poly.pdbx_seq_one_letter_code
_entity_poly.pdbx_strand_id
1 'polypeptide(L)'
;MASPLPGNRDTVLNISFGTKNKIVYHFATGKYDALFSGGIQMMQAGAIVGGIDTTGKVNTLFESTNTTYRNFTKSRTKTAYGPATVYCIYRKDKTGVILEQAFTTFKDKNYFLARTKVYQCGRSINYCSPLVNAKVSLNWGGDNYGLHSPFDNDMWATYETERLDSLKFTSSEVSVIFNENRKGLVVGSLEHKVWKSGIYLQGNSARSFQLTAFGGYTDQKLTHDLRSHGTVESEQGIISSPLIMVGYFDDWRSGMEIYGSNNKLTEPPVIAPWKGATPVGWNSWGVLQDKIDLPSAKGVIDFLLIHVSYIEQKIINCLSILILFGIE
;
A
#
# COMPACT_ATOMS: atom_id res chain seq x y z
N MET A 1 -18.20 -17.84 14.41
CA MET A 1 -17.12 -17.96 13.41
C MET A 1 -17.54 -18.99 12.37
N ALA A 2 -17.30 -18.75 11.09
CA ALA A 2 -17.60 -19.74 10.05
C ALA A 2 -16.67 -20.96 10.22
N SER A 3 -17.21 -22.17 10.11
CA SER A 3 -16.41 -23.39 10.18
C SER A 3 -15.41 -23.45 9.01
N PRO A 4 -14.16 -23.86 9.23
CA PRO A 4 -13.19 -24.03 8.15
C PRO A 4 -13.69 -25.06 7.12
N LEU A 5 -13.60 -24.71 5.84
CA LEU A 5 -13.86 -25.60 4.72
C LEU A 5 -12.53 -26.22 4.26
N PRO A 6 -12.48 -27.54 4.00
CA PRO A 6 -11.27 -28.18 3.53
C PRO A 6 -10.91 -27.69 2.11
N GLY A 7 -9.64 -27.34 1.90
CA GLY A 7 -9.09 -27.10 0.57
C GLY A 7 -8.40 -28.37 0.08
N ASN A 8 -8.94 -29.01 -0.97
CA ASN A 8 -8.26 -30.14 -1.59
C ASN A 8 -7.03 -29.62 -2.36
N ARG A 9 -5.88 -30.30 -2.23
CA ARG A 9 -4.61 -29.92 -2.84
C ARG A 9 -4.71 -29.69 -4.35
N ASP A 10 -5.54 -30.45 -5.04
CA ASP A 10 -5.69 -30.38 -6.51
C ASP A 10 -6.79 -29.41 -6.97
N THR A 11 -7.37 -28.64 -6.05
CA THR A 11 -8.48 -27.72 -6.36
C THR A 11 -8.04 -26.27 -6.33
N VAL A 12 -8.86 -25.43 -6.97
CA VAL A 12 -8.74 -23.97 -6.92
C VAL A 12 -9.97 -23.37 -6.23
N LEU A 13 -9.77 -22.30 -5.48
CA LEU A 13 -10.85 -21.48 -4.93
C LEU A 13 -11.04 -20.26 -5.82
N ASN A 14 -12.23 -20.14 -6.42
CA ASN A 14 -12.63 -18.96 -7.19
C ASN A 14 -13.33 -17.95 -6.26
N ILE A 15 -12.79 -16.73 -6.22
CA ILE A 15 -13.27 -15.63 -5.39
C ILE A 15 -13.67 -14.47 -6.32
N SER A 16 -14.97 -14.28 -6.52
CA SER A 16 -15.48 -13.20 -7.37
C SER A 16 -15.46 -11.85 -6.68
N PHE A 17 -15.17 -10.78 -7.43
CA PHE A 17 -15.30 -9.40 -7.01
C PHE A 17 -15.63 -8.49 -8.20
N GLY A 18 -16.21 -7.33 -7.91
CA GLY A 18 -16.75 -6.43 -8.92
C GLY A 18 -17.73 -7.13 -9.86
N THR A 19 -17.87 -6.57 -11.06
CA THR A 19 -18.87 -7.06 -12.03
C THR A 19 -18.46 -8.39 -12.66
N LYS A 20 -17.16 -8.59 -12.94
CA LYS A 20 -16.63 -9.75 -13.69
C LYS A 20 -15.18 -10.12 -13.34
N ASN A 21 -14.66 -9.64 -12.21
CA ASN A 21 -13.28 -9.94 -11.81
C ASN A 21 -13.25 -11.15 -10.87
N LYS A 22 -12.10 -11.84 -10.80
CA LYS A 22 -11.93 -12.96 -9.88
C LYS A 22 -10.50 -13.11 -9.41
N ILE A 23 -10.34 -13.57 -8.17
CA ILE A 23 -9.12 -14.17 -7.67
C ILE A 23 -9.24 -15.69 -7.80
N VAL A 24 -8.21 -16.34 -8.31
CA VAL A 24 -8.10 -17.80 -8.36
C VAL A 24 -6.99 -18.19 -7.40
N TYR A 25 -7.35 -18.76 -6.26
CA TYR A 25 -6.39 -19.26 -5.28
C TYR A 25 -6.08 -20.73 -5.54
N HIS A 26 -4.80 -21.07 -5.64
CA HIS A 26 -4.32 -22.41 -5.95
C HIS A 26 -3.87 -23.13 -4.69
N PHE A 27 -4.67 -24.10 -4.19
CA PHE A 27 -4.35 -24.79 -2.94
C PHE A 27 -3.04 -25.59 -3.02
N ALA A 28 -2.71 -26.14 -4.19
CA ALA A 28 -1.48 -26.88 -4.45
C ALA A 28 -0.21 -26.05 -4.18
N THR A 29 -0.21 -24.78 -4.61
CA THR A 29 0.98 -23.92 -4.62
C THR A 29 0.94 -22.83 -3.57
N GLY A 30 -0.22 -22.55 -2.97
CA GLY A 30 -0.41 -21.40 -2.07
C GLY A 30 -0.26 -20.05 -2.75
N LYS A 31 -0.39 -20.01 -4.07
CA LYS A 31 -0.36 -18.80 -4.88
C LYS A 31 -1.75 -18.42 -5.35
N TYR A 32 -1.92 -17.19 -5.81
CA TYR A 32 -3.15 -16.73 -6.38
C TYR A 32 -2.91 -15.92 -7.66
N ASP A 33 -3.90 -15.97 -8.52
CA ASP A 33 -4.02 -15.10 -9.68
C ASP A 33 -5.15 -14.09 -9.43
N ALA A 34 -5.03 -12.86 -9.88
CA ALA A 34 -6.13 -11.90 -9.97
C ALA A 34 -6.38 -11.56 -11.43
N LEU A 35 -7.60 -11.84 -11.89
CA LEU A 35 -8.02 -11.69 -13.27
C LEU A 35 -9.07 -10.59 -13.35
N PHE A 36 -8.71 -9.51 -14.05
CA PHE A 36 -9.58 -8.36 -14.25
C PHE A 36 -10.22 -8.44 -15.63
N SER A 37 -11.53 -8.21 -15.68
CA SER A 37 -12.36 -8.41 -16.88
C SER A 37 -12.00 -7.52 -18.07
N GLY A 38 -11.27 -6.41 -17.87
CA GLY A 38 -10.72 -5.59 -18.96
C GLY A 38 -9.26 -5.90 -19.30
N GLY A 39 -8.80 -7.11 -18.96
CA GLY A 39 -7.65 -7.78 -19.56
C GLY A 39 -6.28 -7.55 -18.92
N ILE A 40 -6.27 -7.19 -17.64
CA ILE A 40 -5.09 -7.39 -16.79
C ILE A 40 -5.15 -8.78 -16.17
N GLN A 41 -4.04 -9.50 -16.24
CA GLN A 41 -3.85 -10.76 -15.53
C GLN A 41 -2.65 -10.63 -14.61
N MET A 42 -2.88 -10.74 -13.31
CA MET A 42 -1.84 -10.85 -12.30
C MET A 42 -1.72 -12.31 -11.90
N MET A 43 -0.57 -12.93 -12.14
CA MET A 43 -0.39 -14.37 -12.01
C MET A 43 0.63 -14.70 -10.93
N GLN A 44 0.42 -15.82 -10.24
CA GLN A 44 1.40 -16.47 -9.35
C GLN A 44 1.85 -15.63 -8.14
N ALA A 45 1.00 -14.69 -7.68
CA ALA A 45 1.27 -13.92 -6.48
C ALA A 45 1.27 -14.83 -5.24
N GLY A 46 2.20 -14.60 -4.32
CA GLY A 46 2.27 -15.27 -3.02
C GLY A 46 2.18 -14.30 -1.85
N ALA A 47 2.41 -14.82 -0.65
CA ALA A 47 2.67 -14.01 0.53
C ALA A 47 3.94 -14.48 1.24
N ILE A 48 4.72 -13.54 1.77
CA ILE A 48 5.96 -13.78 2.53
C ILE A 48 5.95 -12.93 3.78
N VAL A 49 6.44 -13.50 4.89
CA VAL A 49 6.67 -12.80 6.15
C VAL A 49 8.05 -13.18 6.65
N GLY A 50 8.83 -12.20 7.11
CA GLY A 50 10.19 -12.46 7.51
C GLY A 50 10.93 -11.21 7.98
N GLY A 51 12.23 -11.19 7.68
CA GLY A 51 13.06 -10.03 7.93
C GLY A 51 13.69 -9.46 6.67
N ILE A 52 14.07 -8.20 6.70
CA ILE A 52 15.00 -7.59 5.76
C ILE A 52 16.28 -7.24 6.53
N ASP A 53 17.42 -7.73 6.07
CA ASP A 53 18.70 -7.43 6.68
C ASP A 53 19.26 -6.07 6.20
N THR A 54 20.40 -5.68 6.75
CA THR A 54 21.06 -4.40 6.46
C THR A 54 21.56 -4.28 5.01
N THR A 55 21.58 -5.38 4.25
CA THR A 55 21.94 -5.37 2.82
C THR A 55 20.72 -5.24 1.91
N GLY A 56 19.51 -5.14 2.48
CA GLY A 56 18.25 -5.13 1.73
C GLY A 56 17.79 -6.54 1.31
N LYS A 57 18.46 -7.60 1.77
CA LYS A 57 18.08 -8.97 1.43
C LYS A 57 16.92 -9.41 2.31
N VAL A 58 15.86 -9.89 1.66
CA VAL A 58 14.70 -10.49 2.32
C VAL A 58 15.03 -11.90 2.78
N ASN A 59 14.94 -12.11 4.09
CA ASN A 59 15.06 -13.39 4.77
C ASN A 59 13.66 -13.92 5.10
N THR A 60 13.12 -14.76 4.22
CA THR A 60 11.81 -15.38 4.37
C THR A 60 11.77 -16.33 5.56
N LEU A 61 10.85 -16.07 6.50
CA LEU A 61 10.58 -16.96 7.63
C LEU A 61 9.35 -17.83 7.37
N PHE A 62 8.31 -17.21 6.83
CA PHE A 62 7.06 -17.86 6.47
C PHE A 62 6.68 -17.45 5.05
N GLU A 63 6.22 -18.42 4.27
CA GLU A 63 5.73 -18.16 2.92
C GLU A 63 4.48 -18.98 2.65
N SER A 64 3.64 -18.44 1.76
CA SER A 64 2.38 -19.06 1.40
C SER A 64 2.56 -20.39 0.68
N THR A 65 3.73 -20.68 0.13
CA THR A 65 3.97 -21.86 -0.73
C THR A 65 4.36 -23.13 0.05
N ASN A 66 4.87 -22.98 1.28
CA ASN A 66 5.50 -24.06 2.03
C ASN A 66 4.47 -24.95 2.78
N THR A 67 3.68 -25.80 2.10
CA THR A 67 2.92 -26.94 2.69
C THR A 67 2.07 -27.59 1.59
N THR A 68 1.56 -28.79 1.87
CA THR A 68 0.63 -29.53 1.02
C THR A 68 -0.85 -29.39 1.42
N TYR A 69 -1.17 -28.86 2.61
CA TYR A 69 -2.55 -28.76 3.10
C TYR A 69 -2.93 -27.34 3.56
N ARG A 70 -4.11 -26.89 3.12
CA ARG A 70 -4.69 -25.59 3.42
C ARG A 70 -6.18 -25.74 3.65
N ASN A 71 -6.74 -24.90 4.51
CA ASN A 71 -8.18 -24.75 4.66
C ASN A 71 -8.54 -23.27 4.49
N PHE A 72 -9.83 -22.98 4.37
CA PHE A 72 -10.27 -21.59 4.28
C PHE A 72 -11.59 -21.36 4.98
N THR A 73 -11.85 -20.10 5.33
CA THR A 73 -13.16 -19.62 5.77
C THR A 73 -13.68 -18.58 4.78
N LYS A 74 -15.00 -18.45 4.72
CA LYS A 74 -15.70 -17.43 3.96
C LYS A 74 -16.77 -16.81 4.85
N SER A 75 -16.78 -15.48 4.94
CA SER A 75 -17.78 -14.77 5.74
C SER A 75 -18.23 -13.48 5.05
N ARG A 76 -19.51 -13.12 5.20
CA ARG A 76 -20.01 -11.79 4.84
C ARG A 76 -19.85 -10.87 6.04
N THR A 77 -19.41 -9.66 5.82
CA THR A 77 -19.21 -8.66 6.88
C THR A 77 -19.45 -7.24 6.36
N LYS A 78 -19.73 -6.31 7.27
CA LYS A 78 -19.76 -4.87 6.96
C LYS A 78 -18.39 -4.29 7.31
N THR A 79 -17.72 -3.70 6.34
CA THR A 79 -16.42 -3.03 6.53
C THR A 79 -16.60 -1.51 6.48
N ALA A 80 -15.56 -0.75 6.81
CA ALA A 80 -15.53 0.70 6.59
C ALA A 80 -15.77 1.05 5.12
N TYR A 81 -15.38 0.16 4.20
CA TYR A 81 -15.57 0.29 2.76
C TYR A 81 -16.95 -0.21 2.27
N GLY A 82 -17.85 -0.63 3.15
CA GLY A 82 -19.17 -1.18 2.79
C GLY A 82 -19.27 -2.71 2.92
N PRO A 83 -20.39 -3.31 2.46
CA PRO A 83 -20.62 -4.75 2.55
C PRO A 83 -19.58 -5.54 1.74
N ALA A 84 -18.94 -6.50 2.39
CA ALA A 84 -17.86 -7.30 1.80
C ALA A 84 -18.01 -8.79 2.10
N THR A 85 -17.30 -9.60 1.32
CA THR A 85 -17.04 -11.00 1.65
C THR A 85 -15.54 -11.16 1.90
N VAL A 86 -15.19 -11.71 3.07
CA VAL A 86 -13.81 -11.98 3.47
C VAL A 86 -13.55 -13.47 3.33
N TYR A 87 -12.46 -13.80 2.64
CA TYR A 87 -11.92 -15.13 2.48
C TYR A 87 -10.58 -15.20 3.19
N CYS A 88 -10.44 -16.08 4.17
CA CYS A 88 -9.17 -16.29 4.87
C CYS A 88 -8.70 -17.71 4.57
N ILE A 89 -7.55 -17.84 3.94
CA ILE A 89 -6.91 -19.12 3.62
C ILE A 89 -5.78 -19.34 4.61
N TYR A 90 -5.77 -20.48 5.28
CA TYR A 90 -4.82 -20.78 6.33
C TYR A 90 -3.87 -21.90 5.91
N ARG A 91 -2.59 -21.66 6.17
CA ARG A 91 -1.50 -22.62 6.08
C ARG A 91 -0.89 -22.76 7.47
N LYS A 92 -0.87 -23.98 8.02
CA LYS A 92 -0.18 -24.29 9.27
C LYS A 92 1.09 -25.09 8.98
N ASP A 93 2.20 -24.71 9.59
CA ASP A 93 3.45 -25.46 9.47
C ASP A 93 3.65 -26.48 10.59
N LYS A 94 4.76 -27.24 10.53
CA LYS A 94 5.09 -28.29 11.50
C LYS A 94 5.34 -27.74 12.91
N THR A 95 5.72 -26.48 13.04
CA THR A 95 5.96 -25.81 14.33
C THR A 95 4.67 -25.27 14.94
N GLY A 96 3.59 -25.24 14.17
CA GLY A 96 2.28 -24.79 14.60
C GLY A 96 1.95 -23.36 14.19
N VAL A 97 2.90 -22.62 13.60
CA VAL A 97 2.68 -21.26 13.09
C VAL A 97 1.68 -21.30 11.94
N ILE A 98 0.74 -20.36 11.96
CA ILE A 98 -0.28 -20.22 10.92
C ILE A 98 0.00 -18.96 10.11
N LEU A 99 0.09 -19.11 8.80
CA LEU A 99 0.07 -18.02 7.84
C LEU A 99 -1.33 -17.94 7.22
N GLU A 100 -2.01 -16.81 7.41
CA GLU A 100 -3.30 -16.49 6.79
C GLU A 100 -3.08 -15.58 5.58
N GLN A 101 -3.63 -15.94 4.43
CA GLN A 101 -3.86 -15.01 3.32
C GLN A 101 -5.32 -14.61 3.32
N ALA A 102 -5.60 -13.32 3.50
CA ALA A 102 -6.94 -12.77 3.58
C ALA A 102 -7.26 -11.92 2.35
N PHE A 103 -8.40 -12.19 1.72
CA PHE A 103 -8.95 -11.41 0.62
C PHE A 103 -10.31 -10.83 1.01
N THR A 104 -10.41 -9.51 1.03
CA THR A 104 -11.69 -8.79 1.18
C THR A 104 -12.18 -8.37 -0.18
N THR A 105 -13.38 -8.82 -0.55
CA THR A 105 -13.96 -8.63 -1.88
C THR A 105 -15.34 -7.99 -1.80
N PHE A 106 -15.67 -7.22 -2.83
CA PHE A 106 -16.91 -6.45 -2.93
C PHE A 106 -17.62 -6.84 -4.21
N LYS A 107 -18.95 -6.94 -4.19
CA LYS A 107 -19.74 -7.30 -5.39
C LYS A 107 -19.75 -6.18 -6.43
N ASP A 108 -19.65 -4.94 -5.98
CA ASP A 108 -19.88 -3.71 -6.73
C ASP A 108 -18.63 -2.84 -6.90
N LYS A 109 -17.45 -3.34 -6.49
CA LYS A 109 -16.19 -2.60 -6.62
C LYS A 109 -15.13 -3.39 -7.38
N ASN A 110 -14.44 -2.72 -8.31
CA ASN A 110 -13.40 -3.30 -9.16
C ASN A 110 -12.02 -3.39 -8.49
N TYR A 111 -12.00 -3.50 -7.17
CA TYR A 111 -10.80 -3.73 -6.38
C TYR A 111 -11.06 -4.78 -5.30
N PHE A 112 -9.99 -5.37 -4.81
CA PHE A 112 -9.99 -6.21 -3.60
C PHE A 112 -8.92 -5.71 -2.64
N LEU A 113 -9.03 -6.14 -1.38
CA LEU A 113 -8.00 -5.90 -0.37
C LEU A 113 -7.32 -7.22 -0.02
N ALA A 114 -5.99 -7.21 0.05
CA ALA A 114 -5.17 -8.34 0.43
C ALA A 114 -4.39 -8.03 1.72
N ARG A 115 -4.35 -9.01 2.61
CA ARG A 115 -3.51 -8.99 3.81
C ARG A 115 -2.94 -10.38 4.07
N THR A 116 -1.75 -10.43 4.64
CA THR A 116 -1.22 -11.65 5.24
C THR A 116 -1.08 -11.46 6.75
N LYS A 117 -1.34 -12.52 7.52
CA LYS A 117 -1.16 -12.52 8.98
C LYS A 117 -0.38 -13.75 9.41
N VAL A 118 0.45 -13.59 10.42
CA VAL A 118 1.11 -14.72 11.10
C VAL A 118 0.59 -14.82 12.52
N TYR A 119 0.13 -16.00 12.88
CA TYR A 119 -0.30 -16.36 14.23
C TYR A 119 0.80 -17.13 14.91
N GLN A 120 1.05 -16.82 16.18
CA GLN A 120 2.04 -17.52 17.02
C GLN A 120 3.45 -17.45 16.43
N CYS A 121 3.80 -16.34 15.78
CA CYS A 121 5.10 -16.12 15.11
C CYS A 121 6.31 -16.43 16.03
N GLY A 122 6.18 -16.14 17.33
CA GLY A 122 7.21 -16.40 18.34
C GLY A 122 8.47 -15.53 18.18
N ARG A 123 8.44 -14.54 17.28
CA ARG A 123 9.51 -13.58 17.00
C ARG A 123 8.93 -12.32 16.38
N SER A 124 9.65 -11.21 16.51
CA SER A 124 9.34 -9.98 15.79
C SER A 124 9.83 -10.04 14.34
N ILE A 125 9.25 -9.22 13.47
CA ILE A 125 9.53 -9.21 12.03
C ILE A 125 9.70 -7.78 11.54
N ASN A 126 10.42 -7.55 10.45
CA ASN A 126 10.49 -6.22 9.82
C ASN A 126 10.22 -6.24 8.32
N TYR A 127 9.69 -7.35 7.80
CA TYR A 127 9.25 -7.46 6.41
C TYR A 127 7.99 -8.31 6.29
N CYS A 128 7.00 -7.84 5.54
CA CYS A 128 5.76 -8.55 5.33
C CYS A 128 5.11 -8.18 3.99
N SER A 129 4.78 -9.16 3.16
CA SER A 129 4.17 -8.93 1.84
C SER A 129 2.98 -9.87 1.62
N PRO A 130 1.75 -9.34 1.44
CA PRO A 130 0.60 -10.14 1.02
C PRO A 130 0.55 -10.41 -0.49
N LEU A 131 1.41 -9.73 -1.25
CA LEU A 131 1.45 -9.76 -2.70
C LEU A 131 2.90 -9.67 -3.14
N VAL A 132 3.53 -10.82 -3.34
CA VAL A 132 4.95 -10.91 -3.72
C VAL A 132 5.11 -11.64 -5.05
N ASN A 133 6.04 -11.14 -5.88
CA ASN A 133 6.49 -11.73 -7.14
C ASN A 133 5.35 -12.01 -8.13
N ALA A 134 4.32 -11.16 -8.15
CA ALA A 134 3.22 -11.29 -9.07
C ALA A 134 3.69 -10.95 -10.49
N LYS A 135 3.40 -11.83 -11.46
CA LYS A 135 3.68 -11.60 -12.88
C LYS A 135 2.45 -10.99 -13.52
N VAL A 136 2.53 -9.73 -13.94
CA VAL A 136 1.40 -9.02 -14.52
C VAL A 136 1.56 -8.94 -16.03
N SER A 137 0.49 -9.26 -16.76
CA SER A 137 0.37 -9.02 -18.20
C SER A 137 -0.80 -8.09 -18.49
N LEU A 138 -0.61 -7.22 -19.48
CA LEU A 138 -1.56 -6.24 -19.96
C LEU A 138 -2.02 -6.64 -21.36
N ASN A 139 -3.32 -6.57 -21.63
CA ASN A 139 -3.86 -6.65 -22.98
C ASN A 139 -3.96 -5.28 -23.68
N TRP A 140 -3.28 -4.26 -23.14
CA TRP A 140 -3.35 -2.90 -23.66
C TRP A 140 -2.47 -2.74 -24.91
N GLY A 141 -2.94 -1.91 -25.84
CA GLY A 141 -2.10 -1.38 -26.92
C GLY A 141 -1.38 -0.09 -26.49
N GLY A 142 -0.45 0.38 -27.33
CA GLY A 142 0.28 1.63 -27.10
C GLY A 142 1.33 1.54 -26.00
N ASP A 143 1.84 2.72 -25.63
CA ASP A 143 2.81 2.90 -24.56
C ASP A 143 2.14 2.87 -23.19
N ASN A 144 2.78 2.14 -22.27
CA ASN A 144 2.30 1.94 -20.90
C ASN A 144 3.36 2.49 -19.96
N TYR A 145 2.92 3.08 -18.85
CA TYR A 145 3.77 3.79 -17.92
C TYR A 145 3.49 3.33 -16.49
N GLY A 146 4.51 3.40 -15.65
CA GLY A 146 4.36 3.29 -14.20
C GLY A 146 4.58 4.64 -13.54
N LEU A 147 3.73 4.98 -12.56
CA LEU A 147 3.87 6.13 -11.68
C LEU A 147 4.72 5.75 -10.46
N HIS A 148 5.87 6.39 -10.32
CA HIS A 148 6.71 6.32 -9.14
C HIS A 148 6.25 7.38 -8.12
N SER A 149 5.69 6.92 -6.99
CA SER A 149 5.33 7.79 -5.86
C SER A 149 6.53 7.90 -4.91
N PRO A 150 7.11 9.08 -4.70
CA PRO A 150 8.30 9.24 -3.87
C PRO A 150 7.98 9.09 -2.38
N PHE A 151 9.00 8.77 -1.57
CA PHE A 151 9.02 9.17 -0.17
C PHE A 151 9.68 10.57 -0.13
N ASP A 152 8.93 11.60 0.25
CA ASP A 152 9.52 12.92 0.43
C ASP A 152 9.21 13.42 1.84
N ASN A 153 10.26 13.63 2.61
CA ASN A 153 10.20 14.20 3.95
C ASN A 153 11.17 15.37 4.13
N ASP A 154 11.63 16.02 3.05
CA ASP A 154 12.39 17.31 2.98
C ASP A 154 13.41 17.36 1.81
N MET A 155 13.26 16.53 0.78
CA MET A 155 14.25 16.36 -0.31
C MET A 155 13.71 16.75 -1.70
N TRP A 156 12.49 17.32 -1.76
CA TRP A 156 11.86 17.82 -2.98
C TRP A 156 11.71 16.74 -4.06
N ALA A 157 11.53 15.49 -3.64
CA ALA A 157 11.33 14.37 -4.55
C ALA A 157 9.95 14.48 -5.21
N THR A 158 9.91 14.38 -6.55
CA THR A 158 8.68 14.53 -7.33
C THR A 158 8.13 13.18 -7.78
N TYR A 159 6.83 13.16 -8.09
CA TYR A 159 6.24 12.05 -8.82
C TYR A 159 6.91 11.93 -10.20
N GLU A 160 7.28 10.72 -10.57
CA GLU A 160 7.91 10.42 -11.85
C GLU A 160 7.14 9.34 -12.60
N THR A 161 7.23 9.35 -13.92
CA THR A 161 6.63 8.31 -14.76
C THR A 161 7.67 7.69 -15.66
N GLU A 162 7.73 6.37 -15.67
CA GLU A 162 8.66 5.61 -16.51
C GLU A 162 7.91 4.68 -17.44
N ARG A 163 8.47 4.42 -18.64
CA ARG A 163 7.91 3.45 -19.58
C ARG A 163 7.98 2.04 -18.99
N LEU A 164 6.96 1.24 -19.27
CA LEU A 164 6.80 -0.09 -18.68
C LEU A 164 7.93 -1.06 -19.03
N ASP A 165 8.56 -0.92 -20.19
CA ASP A 165 9.66 -1.78 -20.63
C ASP A 165 11.00 -1.45 -19.97
N SER A 166 11.16 -0.24 -19.41
CA SER A 166 12.39 0.19 -18.74
C SER A 166 12.25 0.36 -17.23
N LEU A 167 11.02 0.44 -16.69
CA LEU A 167 10.83 0.81 -15.30
C LEU A 167 11.43 -0.20 -14.33
N LYS A 168 12.05 0.32 -13.26
CA LYS A 168 12.48 -0.46 -12.10
C LYS A 168 12.60 0.43 -10.89
N PHE A 169 11.54 0.50 -10.09
CA PHE A 169 11.49 1.35 -8.90
C PHE A 169 10.62 0.72 -7.80
N THR A 170 10.73 1.27 -6.59
CA THR A 170 9.81 1.00 -5.50
C THR A 170 9.13 2.31 -5.13
N SER A 171 7.82 2.39 -5.27
CA SER A 171 7.06 3.55 -4.80
C SER A 171 6.73 3.44 -3.33
N SER A 172 6.63 4.59 -2.67
CA SER A 172 6.10 4.71 -1.31
C SER A 172 4.58 4.69 -1.33
N GLU A 173 4.01 3.76 -0.57
CA GLU A 173 2.58 3.56 -0.31
C GLU A 173 1.70 3.20 -1.52
N VAL A 174 1.92 3.78 -2.70
CA VAL A 174 1.07 3.58 -3.89
C VAL A 174 1.87 3.65 -5.19
N SER A 175 1.47 2.84 -6.17
CA SER A 175 1.90 2.99 -7.55
C SER A 175 0.75 2.71 -8.51
N VAL A 176 0.89 3.20 -9.74
CA VAL A 176 -0.12 3.06 -10.80
C VAL A 176 0.55 2.62 -12.09
N ILE A 177 0.04 1.57 -12.73
CA ILE A 177 0.33 1.30 -14.14
C ILE A 177 -0.81 1.85 -14.98
N PHE A 178 -0.52 2.68 -15.99
CA PHE A 178 -1.54 3.34 -16.81
C PHE A 178 -1.09 3.55 -18.26
N ASN A 179 -2.02 3.97 -19.12
CA ASN A 179 -1.75 4.37 -20.50
C ASN A 179 -2.58 5.59 -20.92
N GLU A 180 -2.45 6.00 -22.19
CA GLU A 180 -3.16 7.14 -22.77
C GLU A 180 -4.69 7.00 -22.74
N ASN A 181 -5.20 5.76 -22.74
CA ASN A 181 -6.64 5.48 -22.60
C ASN A 181 -7.13 5.64 -21.16
N ARG A 182 -6.26 6.10 -20.25
CA ARG A 182 -6.49 6.32 -18.82
C ARG A 182 -6.83 5.08 -18.00
N LYS A 183 -6.92 3.91 -18.62
CA LYS A 183 -7.05 2.64 -17.90
C LYS A 183 -5.86 2.49 -16.95
N GLY A 184 -6.10 2.02 -15.73
CA GLY A 184 -4.99 1.84 -14.79
C GLY A 184 -5.20 0.84 -13.68
N LEU A 185 -4.11 0.14 -13.37
CA LEU A 185 -3.97 -0.70 -12.19
C LEU A 185 -3.41 0.15 -11.07
N VAL A 186 -4.18 0.35 -10.01
CA VAL A 186 -3.78 1.04 -8.79
C VAL A 186 -3.48 -0.01 -7.71
N VAL A 187 -2.28 0.06 -7.14
CA VAL A 187 -1.86 -0.81 -6.05
C VAL A 187 -1.30 0.05 -4.93
N GLY A 188 -1.86 -0.06 -3.73
CA GLY A 188 -1.37 0.72 -2.60
C GLY A 188 -1.82 0.23 -1.23
N SER A 189 -1.08 0.61 -0.20
CA SER A 189 -1.37 0.37 1.21
C SER A 189 -2.46 1.30 1.74
N LEU A 190 -3.31 0.79 2.63
CA LEU A 190 -4.37 1.57 3.28
C LEU A 190 -4.11 1.87 4.76
N GLU A 191 -3.00 1.39 5.32
CA GLU A 191 -2.62 1.56 6.73
C GLU A 191 -1.17 2.02 6.82
N HIS A 192 -0.90 3.00 7.68
CA HIS A 192 0.37 3.74 7.71
C HIS A 192 0.97 3.85 9.12
N LYS A 193 0.29 3.31 10.14
CA LYS A 193 0.75 3.39 11.55
C LYS A 193 1.93 2.50 11.91
N VAL A 194 2.06 1.34 11.26
CA VAL A 194 3.01 0.30 11.66
C VAL A 194 4.10 0.10 10.61
N TRP A 195 3.75 0.21 9.35
CA TRP A 195 4.61 -0.16 8.23
C TRP A 195 4.82 1.04 7.31
N LYS A 196 6.08 1.32 6.97
CA LYS A 196 6.40 2.00 5.70
C LYS A 196 6.22 0.99 4.56
N SER A 197 5.32 1.27 3.61
CA SER A 197 4.99 0.32 2.55
C SER A 197 5.65 0.67 1.22
N GLY A 198 6.12 -0.36 0.52
CA GLY A 198 6.74 -0.27 -0.79
C GLY A 198 5.93 -1.00 -1.84
N ILE A 199 5.76 -0.38 -3.01
CA ILE A 199 5.19 -0.97 -4.22
C ILE A 199 6.31 -1.10 -5.26
N TYR A 200 6.94 -2.27 -5.31
CA TYR A 200 8.00 -2.57 -6.27
C TYR A 200 7.42 -2.97 -7.61
N LEU A 201 7.91 -2.31 -8.65
CA LEU A 201 7.59 -2.59 -10.04
C LEU A 201 8.87 -2.80 -10.85
N GLN A 202 8.86 -3.83 -11.70
CA GLN A 202 9.93 -4.07 -12.66
C GLN A 202 9.37 -4.46 -14.02
N GLY A 203 9.67 -3.65 -15.03
CA GLY A 203 9.38 -3.93 -16.42
C GLY A 203 10.05 -5.20 -16.92
N ASN A 204 9.29 -6.02 -17.65
CA ASN A 204 9.84 -7.13 -18.43
C ASN A 204 9.66 -6.89 -19.95
N SER A 205 8.58 -6.20 -20.33
CA SER A 205 8.28 -5.79 -21.71
C SER A 205 7.29 -4.63 -21.69
N ALA A 206 6.97 -4.07 -22.86
CA ALA A 206 5.97 -3.02 -23.00
C ALA A 206 4.56 -3.42 -22.50
N ARG A 207 4.30 -4.70 -22.18
CA ARG A 207 2.99 -5.20 -21.71
C ARG A 207 3.08 -6.16 -20.53
N SER A 208 4.23 -6.28 -19.89
CA SER A 208 4.38 -7.20 -18.76
C SER A 208 5.41 -6.72 -17.74
N PHE A 209 5.13 -6.93 -16.47
CA PHE A 209 5.98 -6.49 -15.37
C PHE A 209 5.85 -7.41 -14.16
N GLN A 210 6.78 -7.28 -13.22
CA GLN A 210 6.70 -7.90 -11.90
C GLN A 210 6.20 -6.88 -10.89
N LEU A 211 5.40 -7.34 -9.94
CA LEU A 211 4.79 -6.53 -8.91
C LEU A 211 4.95 -7.19 -7.54
N THR A 212 5.43 -6.42 -6.57
CA THR A 212 5.44 -6.78 -5.15
C THR A 212 4.95 -5.59 -4.33
N ALA A 213 3.97 -5.81 -3.44
CA ALA A 213 3.52 -4.84 -2.45
C ALA A 213 3.86 -5.36 -1.06
N PHE A 214 4.57 -4.57 -0.25
CA PHE A 214 5.14 -5.03 1.01
C PHE A 214 5.22 -3.91 2.05
N GLY A 215 5.28 -4.29 3.33
CA GLY A 215 5.65 -3.43 4.45
C GLY A 215 7.09 -3.69 4.87
N GLY A 216 7.74 -2.67 5.42
CA GLY A 216 9.16 -2.69 5.77
C GLY A 216 10.04 -2.05 4.70
N TYR A 217 9.49 -1.11 3.93
CA TYR A 217 10.25 -0.39 2.91
C TYR A 217 11.26 0.55 3.55
N THR A 218 12.53 0.38 3.19
CA THR A 218 13.66 1.22 3.56
C THR A 218 14.66 1.18 2.43
N ASP A 219 15.18 2.34 2.03
CA ASP A 219 16.18 2.50 0.99
C ASP A 219 17.02 3.74 1.28
N GLN A 220 18.35 3.62 1.19
CA GLN A 220 19.26 4.72 1.49
C GLN A 220 19.07 5.93 0.56
N LYS A 221 18.69 5.69 -0.71
CA LYS A 221 18.53 6.75 -1.71
C LYS A 221 17.10 7.27 -1.78
N LEU A 222 16.12 6.39 -1.67
CA LEU A 222 14.72 6.72 -1.91
C LEU A 222 13.96 7.11 -0.65
N THR A 223 14.26 6.50 0.50
CA THR A 223 13.59 6.80 1.77
C THR A 223 14.54 7.35 2.83
N HIS A 224 15.83 7.47 2.49
CA HIS A 224 16.93 7.93 3.34
C HIS A 224 17.16 7.13 4.62
N ASP A 225 16.62 5.92 4.68
CA ASP A 225 16.84 5.02 5.81
C ASP A 225 18.20 4.32 5.66
N LEU A 226 19.09 4.56 6.62
CA LEU A 226 20.39 3.85 6.71
C LEU A 226 20.29 2.49 7.41
N ARG A 227 19.11 2.16 7.93
CA ARG A 227 18.82 0.91 8.65
C ARG A 227 17.55 0.30 8.10
N SER A 228 17.43 -1.02 8.29
CA SER A 228 16.18 -1.70 8.00
C SER A 228 15.06 -1.19 8.90
N HIS A 229 13.82 -1.38 8.45
CA HIS A 229 12.64 -1.03 9.23
C HIS A 229 12.71 -1.65 10.63
N GLY A 230 12.15 -0.93 11.62
CA GLY A 230 12.01 -1.44 12.98
C GLY A 230 11.24 -2.76 13.02
N THR A 231 11.48 -3.56 14.05
CA THR A 231 10.76 -4.83 14.18
C THR A 231 9.36 -4.62 14.78
N VAL A 232 8.38 -5.30 14.19
CA VAL A 232 6.99 -5.36 14.62
C VAL A 232 6.81 -6.60 15.48
N GLU A 233 6.37 -6.40 16.71
CA GLU A 233 6.03 -7.47 17.64
C GLU A 233 4.59 -7.94 17.44
N SER A 234 4.28 -9.14 17.94
CA SER A 234 2.92 -9.66 17.85
C SER A 234 2.00 -8.97 18.85
N GLU A 235 0.89 -8.43 18.36
CA GLU A 235 -0.22 -8.00 19.20
C GLU A 235 -1.19 -9.18 19.35
N GLN A 236 -1.44 -9.62 20.59
CA GLN A 236 -2.31 -10.77 20.88
C GLN A 236 -1.92 -12.05 20.11
N GLY A 237 -0.61 -12.23 19.87
CA GLY A 237 -0.07 -13.38 19.14
C GLY A 237 -0.23 -13.30 17.62
N ILE A 238 -0.60 -12.14 17.07
CA ILE A 238 -0.81 -11.92 15.63
C ILE A 238 0.12 -10.81 15.14
N ILE A 239 0.74 -11.01 13.98
CA ILE A 239 1.38 -9.93 13.22
C ILE A 239 0.70 -9.81 11.86
N SER A 240 0.28 -8.60 11.48
CA SER A 240 -0.40 -8.31 10.22
C SER A 240 0.50 -7.54 9.26
N SER A 241 0.45 -7.88 7.97
CA SER A 241 0.98 -7.01 6.91
C SER A 241 0.16 -5.72 6.79
N PRO A 242 0.66 -4.71 6.05
CA PRO A 242 -0.20 -3.64 5.55
C PRO A 242 -1.41 -4.21 4.81
N LEU A 243 -2.53 -3.50 4.85
CA LEU A 243 -3.68 -3.78 3.99
C LEU A 243 -3.41 -3.23 2.59
N ILE A 244 -3.25 -4.11 1.60
CA ILE A 244 -2.99 -3.70 0.21
C ILE A 244 -4.29 -3.70 -0.58
N MET A 245 -4.64 -2.55 -1.15
CA MET A 245 -5.67 -2.42 -2.19
C MET A 245 -5.06 -2.74 -3.55
N VAL A 246 -5.75 -3.56 -4.34
CA VAL A 246 -5.42 -3.84 -5.74
C VAL A 246 -6.68 -3.62 -6.57
N GLY A 247 -6.67 -2.64 -7.47
CA GLY A 247 -7.83 -2.26 -8.27
C GLY A 247 -7.49 -1.92 -9.70
N TYR A 248 -8.39 -2.29 -10.61
CA TYR A 248 -8.29 -1.91 -12.02
C TYR A 248 -9.47 -1.04 -12.40
N PHE A 249 -9.16 0.11 -13.00
CA PHE A 249 -10.12 1.18 -13.27
C PHE A 249 -10.04 1.61 -14.73
N ASP A 250 -11.18 2.03 -15.28
CA ASP A 250 -11.24 2.62 -16.61
C ASP A 250 -10.56 3.99 -16.67
N ASP A 251 -10.49 4.69 -15.52
CA ASP A 251 -9.69 5.90 -15.32
C ASP A 251 -8.87 5.78 -14.04
N TRP A 252 -7.54 5.77 -14.18
CA TRP A 252 -6.60 5.60 -13.07
C TRP A 252 -6.69 6.74 -12.06
N ARG A 253 -7.10 7.95 -12.48
CA ARG A 253 -7.27 9.10 -11.59
C ARG A 253 -8.44 8.86 -10.65
N SER A 254 -9.56 8.36 -11.17
CA SER A 254 -10.68 7.92 -10.34
C SER A 254 -10.28 6.75 -9.43
N GLY A 255 -9.40 5.86 -9.90
CA GLY A 255 -8.79 4.82 -9.06
C GLY A 255 -7.99 5.40 -7.88
N MET A 256 -7.19 6.43 -8.12
CA MET A 256 -6.44 7.15 -7.08
C MET A 256 -7.34 7.91 -6.10
N GLU A 257 -8.45 8.51 -6.57
CA GLU A 257 -9.46 9.12 -5.69
C GLU A 257 -10.14 8.08 -4.78
N ILE A 258 -10.40 6.88 -5.30
CA ILE A 258 -10.94 5.76 -4.51
C ILE A 258 -9.89 5.29 -3.50
N TYR A 259 -8.62 5.21 -3.89
CA TYR A 259 -7.52 4.88 -2.99
C TYR A 259 -7.41 5.91 -1.84
N GLY A 260 -7.40 7.22 -2.15
CA GLY A 260 -7.39 8.28 -1.14
C GLY A 260 -8.61 8.26 -0.23
N SER A 261 -9.80 8.02 -0.79
CA SER A 261 -11.04 7.87 -0.01
C SER A 261 -10.98 6.66 0.93
N ASN A 262 -10.44 5.53 0.47
CA ASN A 262 -10.26 4.35 1.30
C ASN A 262 -9.25 4.58 2.42
N ASN A 263 -8.14 5.28 2.17
CA ASN A 263 -7.19 5.68 3.22
C ASN A 263 -7.88 6.46 4.34
N LYS A 264 -8.70 7.45 3.98
CA LYS A 264 -9.48 8.25 4.95
C LYS A 264 -10.47 7.40 5.76
N LEU A 265 -10.99 6.31 5.19
CA LEU A 265 -11.88 5.39 5.90
C LEU A 265 -11.11 4.45 6.86
N THR A 266 -9.89 4.05 6.50
CA THR A 266 -9.05 3.18 7.32
C THR A 266 -8.45 3.94 8.50
N GLU A 267 -7.93 5.14 8.24
CA GLU A 267 -7.26 5.99 9.20
C GLU A 267 -7.95 7.36 9.21
N PRO A 268 -9.13 7.45 9.85
CA PRO A 268 -9.90 8.68 9.87
C PRO A 268 -9.12 9.81 10.54
N PRO A 269 -9.28 11.07 10.07
CA PRO A 269 -8.65 12.22 10.69
C PRO A 269 -8.96 12.30 12.18
N VAL A 270 -7.93 12.54 12.98
CA VAL A 270 -8.06 12.75 14.44
C VAL A 270 -8.37 14.20 14.81
N ILE A 271 -8.39 15.10 13.83
CA ILE A 271 -8.70 16.52 13.99
C ILE A 271 -10.20 16.78 13.79
N ALA A 272 -10.72 17.81 14.47
CA ALA A 272 -12.10 18.23 14.31
C ALA A 272 -12.42 18.60 12.84
N PRO A 273 -13.66 18.36 12.35
CA PRO A 273 -14.06 18.76 11.00
C PRO A 273 -13.86 20.27 10.79
N TRP A 274 -12.91 20.62 9.92
CA TRP A 274 -12.64 22.00 9.52
C TRP A 274 -13.55 22.39 8.35
N LYS A 275 -14.39 23.40 8.56
CA LYS A 275 -15.31 23.94 7.54
C LYS A 275 -14.83 25.24 6.90
N GLY A 276 -13.71 25.78 7.39
CA GLY A 276 -13.10 26.98 6.84
C GLY A 276 -12.22 26.67 5.64
N ALA A 277 -11.59 27.72 5.13
CA ALA A 277 -10.51 27.64 4.15
C ALA A 277 -9.30 26.85 4.66
N THR A 278 -8.59 26.12 3.80
CA THR A 278 -7.31 25.48 4.16
C THR A 278 -6.36 26.52 4.73
N PRO A 279 -5.87 26.35 5.98
CA PRO A 279 -4.94 27.32 6.57
C PRO A 279 -3.64 27.38 5.77
N VAL A 280 -3.16 28.61 5.53
CA VAL A 280 -1.80 28.83 5.03
C VAL A 280 -0.86 28.95 6.22
N GLY A 281 0.19 28.14 6.22
CA GLY A 281 1.20 28.10 7.27
C GLY A 281 2.61 28.29 6.72
N TRP A 282 3.52 28.67 7.62
CA TRP A 282 4.95 28.70 7.37
C TRP A 282 5.62 27.60 8.21
N ASN A 283 6.54 26.86 7.60
CA ASN A 283 7.37 25.86 8.27
C ASN A 283 8.78 26.44 8.46
N SER A 284 9.22 26.54 9.71
CA SER A 284 10.55 27.06 10.05
C SER A 284 11.69 26.12 9.68
N TRP A 285 11.41 24.83 9.53
CA TRP A 285 12.42 23.80 9.29
C TRP A 285 13.17 24.00 7.96
N GLY A 286 12.50 24.49 6.92
CA GLY A 286 13.15 24.69 5.62
C GLY A 286 14.23 25.78 5.59
N VAL A 287 14.32 26.65 6.62
CA VAL A 287 15.25 27.80 6.62
C VAL A 287 15.96 27.98 7.96
N LEU A 288 15.21 27.97 9.07
CA LEU A 288 15.76 28.28 10.39
C LEU A 288 16.21 27.03 11.14
N GLN A 289 15.56 25.88 10.95
CA GLN A 289 15.90 24.61 11.63
C GLN A 289 16.06 24.81 13.15
N ASP A 290 17.22 24.43 13.69
CA ASP A 290 17.62 24.54 15.10
C ASP A 290 17.97 25.98 15.53
N LYS A 291 18.00 26.94 14.59
CA LYS A 291 18.29 28.36 14.83
C LYS A 291 17.05 29.22 15.02
N ILE A 292 15.85 28.61 15.08
CA ILE A 292 14.62 29.36 15.35
C ILE A 292 14.64 29.94 16.77
N ASP A 293 14.29 31.21 16.87
CA ASP A 293 14.12 31.93 18.13
C ASP A 293 12.88 32.84 18.09
N LEU A 294 12.52 33.42 19.23
CA LEU A 294 11.34 34.29 19.31
C LEU A 294 11.42 35.51 18.37
N PRO A 295 12.56 36.24 18.27
CA PRO A 295 12.71 37.33 17.31
C PRO A 295 12.52 36.91 15.86
N SER A 296 13.15 35.82 15.40
CA SER A 296 13.01 35.34 14.01
C SER A 296 11.59 34.89 13.70
N ALA A 297 10.93 34.18 14.63
CA ALA A 297 9.52 33.81 14.48
C ALA A 297 8.60 35.03 14.38
N LYS A 298 8.80 36.05 15.24
CA LYS A 298 8.06 37.33 15.16
C LYS A 298 8.32 38.06 13.84
N GLY A 299 9.56 38.10 13.36
CA GLY A 299 9.89 38.73 12.09
C GLY A 299 9.15 38.10 10.91
N VAL A 300 8.98 36.78 10.89
CA VAL A 300 8.16 36.09 9.88
C VAL A 300 6.68 36.42 10.03
N ILE A 301 6.16 36.47 11.25
CA ILE A 301 4.78 36.90 11.52
C ILE A 301 4.53 38.29 10.97
N ASP A 302 5.39 39.24 11.30
CA ASP A 302 5.28 40.63 10.86
C ASP A 302 5.33 40.71 9.32
N PHE A 303 6.25 39.96 8.69
CA PHE A 303 6.30 39.85 7.24
C PHE A 303 4.99 39.35 6.64
N LEU A 304 4.43 38.26 7.18
CA LEU A 304 3.16 37.70 6.70
C LEU A 304 2.00 38.68 6.93
N LEU A 305 1.88 39.31 8.11
CA LEU A 305 0.83 40.29 8.39
C LEU A 305 0.85 41.46 7.40
N ILE A 306 2.03 41.94 7.02
CA ILE A 306 2.19 43.04 6.06
C ILE A 306 1.83 42.59 4.63
N HIS A 307 2.30 41.41 4.20
CA HIS A 307 2.27 41.01 2.79
C HIS A 307 1.11 40.08 2.42
N VAL A 308 0.39 39.50 3.38
CA VAL A 308 -0.74 38.61 3.11
C VAL A 308 -1.91 39.34 2.44
N SER A 309 -2.12 40.63 2.71
CA SER A 309 -3.11 41.45 1.98
C SER A 309 -2.82 41.55 0.46
N TYR A 310 -1.56 41.38 0.03
CA TYR A 310 -1.17 41.29 -1.38
C TYR A 310 -1.39 39.87 -1.96
N ILE A 311 -1.40 38.85 -1.10
CA ILE A 311 -1.70 37.45 -1.43
C ILE A 311 -3.23 37.21 -1.49
N GLU A 312 -4.02 37.96 -0.72
CA GLU A 312 -5.49 37.91 -0.69
C GLU A 312 -6.15 38.24 -2.04
N GLN A 313 -5.47 38.98 -2.94
CA GLN A 313 -5.99 39.17 -4.31
C GLN A 313 -5.96 37.90 -5.17
N LYS A 314 -5.30 36.82 -4.73
CA LYS A 314 -5.29 35.55 -5.46
C LYS A 314 -5.66 34.30 -4.65
N ILE A 315 -5.45 34.20 -3.33
CA ILE A 315 -5.79 32.99 -2.55
C ILE A 315 -6.15 33.30 -1.08
N ILE A 316 -7.44 33.19 -0.76
CA ILE A 316 -8.14 32.71 0.47
C ILE A 316 -7.68 33.14 1.90
N ASN A 317 -8.68 33.53 2.71
CA ASN A 317 -8.64 33.99 4.11
C ASN A 317 -8.22 32.94 5.18
N CYS A 318 -7.52 33.44 6.22
CA CYS A 318 -7.04 32.83 7.48
C CYS A 318 -5.64 32.17 7.46
N LEU A 319 -4.70 32.88 8.10
CA LEU A 319 -3.35 32.42 8.45
C LEU A 319 -3.40 31.61 9.74
N SER A 320 -2.78 30.42 9.79
CA SER A 320 -2.53 29.67 11.03
C SER A 320 -1.07 29.27 11.05
N ILE A 321 -0.36 29.64 12.12
CA ILE A 321 1.06 29.32 12.28
C ILE A 321 1.16 28.04 13.09
N LEU A 322 1.64 26.97 12.45
CA LEU A 322 1.94 25.71 13.10
C LEU A 322 3.46 25.65 13.30
N ILE A 323 3.92 25.83 14.54
CA ILE A 323 5.32 25.57 14.91
C ILE A 323 5.39 24.09 15.28
N LEU A 324 5.83 23.25 14.35
CA LEU A 324 6.14 21.86 14.62
C LEU A 324 7.59 21.76 15.10
N PHE A 325 7.77 21.36 16.36
CA PHE A 325 9.07 20.93 16.86
C PHE A 325 9.31 19.50 16.38
N GLY A 326 10.24 19.32 15.45
CA GLY A 326 10.88 18.03 15.24
C GLY A 326 11.81 17.77 16.42
N ILE A 327 11.40 16.90 17.34
CA ILE A 327 12.32 16.30 18.30
C ILE A 327 12.76 15.00 17.65
N GLU A 328 14.00 14.96 17.17
CA GLU A 328 14.71 13.69 16.88
C GLU A 328 15.03 12.94 18.18
#